data_AF-A0A815QW24-F1
#
_entry.id   AF-A0A815QW24-F1
#
_cell.length_a   1.000
_cell.length_b   1.000
_cell.length_c   1.000
_cell.angle_alpha   90.00
_cell.angle_beta   90.00
_cell.angle_gamma   90.00
#
_symmetry.space_group_name_H-M   'P 1'
#
loop_
_entity.id
_entity.type
_entity.pdbx_description
1 polymer ?
#
loop_
_entity_poly.entity_id
_entity_poly.type
_entity_poly.pdbx_seq_one_letter_code
_entity_poly.pdbx_strand_id
1 'polypeptide(L)'
;MQRQAIRKLKEDEDITVIPADKGGKVVVMNVTDYIKKIREKLDTKAYKQLEEDPSKYIHKKLEVLLSELVGKNEIDEDEMKMLL
;
A
#
# COMPACT_ATOMS: atom_id res chain seq x y z
N MET A 1 -31.02 -5.90 0.92
CA MET A 1 -30.28 -7.09 0.44
C MET A 1 -28.81 -6.79 0.12
N GLN A 2 -28.48 -5.95 -0.87
CA GLN A 2 -27.08 -5.71 -1.28
C GLN A 2 -26.17 -5.19 -0.14
N ARG A 3 -26.60 -4.18 0.63
CA ARG A 3 -25.81 -3.64 1.75
C ARG A 3 -25.56 -4.65 2.88
N GLN A 4 -26.53 -5.54 3.12
CA GLN A 4 -26.39 -6.62 4.11
C GLN A 4 -25.41 -7.70 3.62
N ALA A 5 -25.45 -8.05 2.33
CA ALA A 5 -24.47 -8.97 1.75
C ALA A 5 -23.05 -8.40 1.81
N ILE A 6 -22.87 -7.11 1.51
CA ILE A 6 -21.57 -6.43 1.65
C ILE A 6 -21.11 -6.42 3.11
N ARG A 7 -22.03 -6.18 4.06
CA ARG A 7 -21.69 -6.20 5.49
C ARG A 7 -21.21 -7.60 5.93
N LYS A 8 -21.94 -8.65 5.54
CA LYS A 8 -21.54 -10.04 5.81
C LYS A 8 -20.16 -10.37 5.24
N LEU A 9 -19.86 -9.94 4.02
CA LEU A 9 -18.54 -10.14 3.41
C LEU A 9 -17.42 -9.38 4.12
N LYS A 10 -17.73 -8.26 4.79
CA LYS A 10 -16.74 -7.52 5.61
C LYS A 10 -16.56 -8.11 7.01
N GLU A 11 -17.57 -8.81 7.51
CA GLU A 11 -17.57 -9.47 8.83
C GLU A 11 -16.94 -10.87 8.78
N ASP A 12 -16.73 -11.43 7.58
CA ASP A 12 -16.12 -12.75 7.36
C ASP A 12 -14.59 -12.66 7.42
N GLU A 13 -13.99 -13.26 8.46
CA GLU A 13 -12.54 -13.25 8.70
C GLU A 13 -11.78 -14.27 7.83
N ASP A 14 -12.47 -15.21 7.18
CA ASP A 14 -11.86 -16.22 6.31
C ASP A 14 -11.60 -15.68 4.90
N ILE A 15 -12.11 -14.49 4.57
CA ILE A 15 -11.95 -13.86 3.27
C ILE A 15 -11.25 -12.50 3.35
N THR A 16 -10.46 -12.18 2.33
CA THR A 16 -9.91 -10.85 2.11
C THR A 16 -10.50 -10.23 0.85
N VAL A 17 -10.84 -8.95 0.93
CA VAL A 17 -11.39 -8.17 -0.18
C VAL A 17 -10.35 -7.14 -0.59
N ILE A 18 -9.71 -7.36 -1.73
CA ILE A 18 -8.66 -6.47 -2.24
C ILE A 18 -9.08 -5.82 -3.56
N PRO A 19 -8.62 -4.58 -3.85
CA PRO A 19 -8.73 -4.00 -5.18
C PRO A 19 -8.05 -4.92 -6.20
N ALA A 20 -8.71 -5.16 -7.33
CA ALA A 20 -8.08 -5.87 -8.42
C ALA A 20 -7.03 -4.96 -9.08
N ASP A 21 -5.87 -5.54 -9.38
CA ASP A 21 -4.74 -4.89 -10.06
C ASP A 21 -5.13 -4.28 -11.43
N LYS A 22 -6.22 -4.77 -12.04
CA LYS A 22 -6.83 -4.23 -13.26
C LYS A 22 -8.15 -3.53 -12.90
N GLY A 23 -8.10 -2.19 -12.85
CA GLY A 23 -9.15 -1.21 -12.61
C GLY A 23 -10.61 -1.67 -12.35
N GLY A 24 -11.19 -1.18 -11.27
CA GLY A 24 -12.64 -1.13 -11.02
C GLY A 24 -13.30 -2.41 -10.49
N LYS A 25 -12.53 -3.47 -10.25
CA LYS A 25 -13.04 -4.74 -9.70
C LYS A 25 -12.48 -5.00 -8.31
N VAL A 26 -13.18 -5.82 -7.55
CA VAL A 26 -12.73 -6.33 -6.26
C VAL A 26 -12.53 -7.83 -6.38
N VAL A 27 -11.50 -8.36 -5.73
CA VAL A 27 -11.26 -9.80 -5.64
C VAL A 27 -11.57 -10.23 -4.21
N VAL A 28 -12.35 -11.29 -4.07
CA VAL A 28 -12.59 -11.97 -2.81
C VAL A 28 -11.74 -13.24 -2.81
N MET A 29 -10.84 -13.39 -1.84
CA MET A 29 -9.96 -14.54 -1.73
C MET A 29 -10.02 -15.12 -0.33
N ASN A 30 -9.83 -16.43 -0.18
CA ASN A 30 -9.60 -17.03 1.12
C ASN A 30 -8.27 -16.50 1.71
N VAL A 31 -8.29 -16.09 2.98
CA VAL A 31 -7.14 -15.48 3.67
C VAL A 31 -5.96 -16.45 3.77
N THR A 32 -6.22 -17.71 4.09
CA THR A 32 -5.17 -18.73 4.24
C THR A 32 -4.44 -18.95 2.92
N ASP A 33 -5.18 -19.13 1.83
CA ASP A 33 -4.61 -19.31 0.49
C ASP A 33 -3.84 -18.06 0.02
N TYR A 34 -4.39 -16.88 0.29
CA TYR A 34 -3.74 -15.61 -0.03
C TYR A 34 -2.39 -15.49 0.68
N ILE A 35 -2.36 -15.68 2.00
CA ILE A 35 -1.14 -15.60 2.82
C ILE A 35 -0.12 -16.65 2.34
N LYS A 36 -0.56 -17.88 2.08
CA LYS A 36 0.31 -18.95 1.58
C LYS A 36 1.00 -18.56 0.27
N LYS A 37 0.23 -18.09 -0.72
CA LYS A 37 0.78 -17.70 -2.03
C LYS A 37 1.72 -16.51 -1.95
N ILE A 38 1.42 -15.53 -1.09
CA ILE A 38 2.31 -14.39 -0.88
C ILE A 38 3.63 -14.84 -0.24
N ARG A 39 3.60 -15.73 0.76
CA ARG A 39 4.81 -16.30 1.34
C ARG A 39 5.63 -17.07 0.32
N GLU A 40 5.01 -17.94 -0.47
CA GLU A 40 5.69 -18.68 -1.57
C GLU A 40 6.35 -17.73 -2.58
N LYS A 41 5.71 -16.58 -2.89
CA LYS A 41 6.28 -15.56 -3.79
C LYS A 41 7.44 -14.79 -3.15
N LEU A 42 7.37 -14.52 -1.86
CA LEU A 42 8.38 -13.75 -1.12
C LEU A 42 9.56 -14.62 -0.67
N ASP A 43 9.42 -15.95 -0.61
CA ASP A 43 10.46 -16.91 -0.27
C ASP A 43 11.45 -17.13 -1.44
N THR A 44 12.04 -16.04 -1.90
CA THR A 44 13.07 -16.05 -2.93
C THR A 44 14.25 -15.20 -2.49
N LYS A 45 15.45 -15.48 -3.03
CA LYS A 45 16.66 -14.70 -2.74
C LYS A 45 16.58 -13.24 -3.20
N ALA A 46 15.54 -12.86 -3.94
CA ALA A 46 15.33 -11.51 -4.46
C ALA A 46 14.80 -10.54 -3.38
N TYR A 47 14.22 -11.03 -2.29
CA TYR A 47 13.64 -10.21 -1.23
C TYR A 47 14.41 -10.38 0.09
N LYS A 48 14.51 -9.29 0.86
CA LYS A 48 15.09 -9.27 2.20
C LYS A 48 14.09 -8.65 3.15
N GLN A 49 13.82 -9.32 4.26
CA GLN A 49 13.01 -8.76 5.34
C GLN A 49 13.75 -7.59 6.00
N LEU A 50 13.05 -6.47 6.16
CA LEU A 50 13.54 -5.32 6.91
C LEU A 50 13.12 -5.46 8.38
N GLU A 51 14.01 -5.06 9.29
CA GLU A 51 13.76 -5.11 10.73
C GLU A 51 12.74 -4.04 11.17
N GLU A 52 12.75 -2.90 10.49
CA GLU A 52 11.86 -1.78 10.74
C GLU A 52 11.30 -1.23 9.42
N ASP A 53 10.12 -0.63 9.49
CA ASP A 53 9.52 0.05 8.35
C ASP A 53 10.29 1.35 8.04
N PRO A 54 10.99 1.43 6.89
CA PRO A 54 11.79 2.61 6.56
C PRO A 54 10.92 3.79 6.09
N SER A 55 9.60 3.60 5.89
CA SER A 55 8.71 4.59 5.27
C SER A 55 8.75 5.92 6.01
N LYS A 56 8.76 5.91 7.34
CA LYS A 56 8.83 7.15 8.15
C LYS A 56 10.13 7.91 7.92
N TYR A 57 11.26 7.20 7.89
CA TYR A 57 12.57 7.80 7.66
C TYR A 57 12.69 8.36 6.24
N ILE A 58 12.26 7.58 5.26
CA ILE A 58 12.29 7.97 3.84
C ILE A 58 11.38 9.18 3.62
N HIS A 59 10.17 9.17 4.18
CA HIS A 59 9.22 10.28 4.05
C HIS A 59 9.78 11.56 4.65
N LYS A 60 10.34 11.51 5.86
CA LYS A 60 10.99 12.69 6.47
C LYS A 60 12.16 13.21 5.63
N LYS A 61 12.97 12.32 5.06
CA LYS A 61 14.09 12.71 4.19
C LYS A 61 13.58 13.37 2.91
N LEU A 62 12.46 12.87 2.36
CA LEU A 62 11.80 13.45 1.20
C LEU A 62 11.23 14.84 1.50
N GLU A 63 10.53 15.02 2.63
CA GLU A 63 10.02 16.32 3.06
C GLU A 63 11.13 17.38 3.15
N VAL A 64 12.28 17.02 3.74
CA VAL A 64 13.44 17.92 3.85
C VAL A 64 13.96 18.31 2.47
N LEU A 65 14.16 17.33 1.58
CA LEU A 65 14.62 17.58 0.21
C LEU A 65 13.67 18.49 -0.56
N LEU A 66 12.37 18.23 -0.49
CA LEU A 66 11.36 19.04 -1.17
C LEU A 66 11.31 20.47 -0.61
N SER A 67 11.44 20.63 0.70
CA SER A 67 11.49 21.94 1.36
C SER A 67 12.70 22.76 0.90
N GLU A 68 13.85 22.13 0.69
CA GLU A 68 15.04 22.78 0.13
C GLU A 68 14.83 23.22 -1.33
N LEU A 69 14.13 22.42 -2.14
CA LEU A 69 13.83 22.76 -3.54
C LEU A 69 12.84 23.93 -3.64
N VAL A 70 11.82 23.97 -2.78
CA VAL A 70 10.92 25.12 -2.64
C VAL A 70 11.70 26.37 -2.23
N GLY A 71 12.62 26.25 -1.26
CA GLY A 71 13.47 27.36 -0.83
C GLY A 71 14.42 27.88 -1.91
N LYS A 72 14.81 27.03 -2.86
CA LYS A 72 15.59 27.41 -4.06
C LYS A 72 14.72 27.89 -5.23
N ASN A 73 13.40 27.88 -5.05
CA ASN A 73 12.43 28.27 -6.08
C ASN A 73 12.51 27.37 -7.34
N GLU A 74 12.95 26.12 -7.18
CA GLU A 74 13.04 25.10 -8.24
C GLU A 74 11.73 24.34 -8.45
N ILE A 75 10.88 24.29 -7.41
CA ILE A 75 9.52 23.77 -7.43
C ILE A 75 8.60 24.67 -6.58
N ASP A 76 7.29 24.58 -6.79
CA ASP A 76 6.30 25.27 -5.95
C ASP A 76 5.69 24.36 -4.85
N GLU A 77 4.87 24.96 -3.97
CA GLU A 77 4.23 24.23 -2.86
C GLU A 77 3.21 23.19 -3.32
N ASP A 78 2.57 23.39 -4.48
CA ASP A 78 1.58 22.45 -5.01
C ASP A 78 2.28 21.25 -5.66
N GLU A 79 3.40 21.47 -6.34
CA GLU A 79 4.31 20.42 -6.80
C GLU A 79 4.86 19.58 -5.64
N MET A 80 5.26 20.22 -4.53
CA MET A 80 5.66 19.51 -3.31
C MET A 80 4.56 18.61 -2.76
N LYS A 81 3.30 19.08 -2.69
CA LYS A 81 2.17 18.30 -2.17
C LYS A 81 1.81 17.10 -3.05
N MET A 82 2.09 17.15 -4.35
CA MET A 82 1.85 16.01 -5.26
C MET A 82 2.91 14.92 -5.12
N LEU A 83 4.11 15.28 -4.65
CA LEU A 83 5.25 14.37 -4.52
C LEU A 83 5.32 13.70 -3.13
N LEU A 84 4.54 14.18 -2.16
CA LEU A 84 4.36 13.59 -0.82
C LEU A 84 3.16 12.64 -0.78
#